data_AF-A0A6C0EIC8-F1
#
_entry.id   AF-A0A6C0EIC8-F1
#
_cell.length_a   1.000
_cell.length_b   1.000
_cell.length_c   1.000
_cell.angle_alpha   90.00
_cell.angle_beta   90.00
_cell.angle_gamma   90.00
#
_symmetry.space_group_name_H-M   'P 1'
#
loop_
_entity.id
_entity.type
_entity.pdbx_description
1 polymer ?
#
loop_
_entity_poly.entity_id
_entity_poly.type
_entity_poly.pdbx_seq_one_letter_code
_entity_poly.pdbx_strand_id
1 'polypeptide(L)'
;MSEVLIYNIDENPDEFDFYSREILKNARVQFCQGKIGEQFIYDTLQECDYLFVHKFENDIRGFATIYYYSDGGGTPYLYINLICNSIFHSMKTRANQDLRRIGGKAIIELVIQLAQQIGCSYVKLSAIDEVIPYYYKLGFRFLNAPLNSEIDSKAEGLVRGLRTAQQQDLTPEIENKMKQIITRYYPGYLSEGTQGMLGKISGSRIATMQEDGIPMIYDLHAQRTGGKKRKTRKRRRNKRKKTIKRKSRKQNKSIRRRK
;
A
#
# COMPACT_ATOMS: atom_id res chain seq x y z
N MET A 1 -2.09 -22.15 13.72
CA MET A 1 -1.03 -21.65 12.81
C MET A 1 -1.69 -20.78 11.74
N SER A 2 -1.03 -19.74 11.24
CA SER A 2 -1.55 -18.87 10.18
C SER A 2 -0.94 -19.28 8.86
N GLU A 3 -1.76 -19.47 7.83
CA GLU A 3 -1.32 -19.88 6.49
C GLU A 3 -2.18 -19.22 5.41
N VAL A 4 -1.66 -19.18 4.20
CA VAL A 4 -2.41 -18.76 3.01
C VAL A 4 -2.34 -19.90 2.01
N LEU A 5 -3.50 -20.38 1.62
CA LEU A 5 -3.67 -21.42 0.61
C LEU A 5 -4.00 -20.75 -0.72
N ILE A 6 -3.52 -21.30 -1.83
CA ILE A 6 -3.70 -20.77 -3.18
C ILE A 6 -4.36 -21.88 -4.00
N TYR A 7 -5.49 -21.58 -4.62
CA TYR A 7 -6.22 -22.50 -5.48
C TYR A 7 -6.38 -21.87 -6.86
N ASN A 8 -6.06 -22.62 -7.91
CA ASN A 8 -6.39 -22.25 -9.28
C ASN A 8 -7.72 -22.93 -9.67
N ILE A 9 -8.58 -22.21 -10.39
CA ILE A 9 -9.91 -22.72 -10.75
C ILE A 9 -9.87 -23.98 -11.63
N ASP A 10 -8.87 -24.09 -12.50
CA ASP A 10 -8.71 -25.23 -13.42
C ASP A 10 -7.96 -26.40 -12.75
N GLU A 11 -6.97 -26.10 -11.90
CA GLU A 11 -6.15 -27.14 -11.24
C GLU A 11 -6.79 -27.71 -9.97
N ASN A 12 -7.61 -26.92 -9.26
CA ASN A 12 -8.19 -27.27 -7.96
C ASN A 12 -9.70 -26.94 -7.88
N PRO A 13 -10.54 -27.44 -8.80
CA PRO A 13 -11.93 -27.01 -8.92
C PRO A 13 -12.77 -27.31 -7.67
N ASP A 14 -12.56 -28.48 -7.04
CA ASP A 14 -13.35 -28.91 -5.87
C ASP A 14 -13.02 -28.07 -4.63
N GLU A 15 -11.73 -27.86 -4.35
CA GLU A 15 -11.30 -27.00 -3.24
C GLU A 15 -11.68 -25.54 -3.49
N PHE A 16 -11.54 -25.07 -4.72
CA PHE A 16 -11.92 -23.72 -5.12
C PHE A 16 -13.41 -23.47 -4.83
N ASP A 17 -14.29 -24.34 -5.31
CA ASP A 17 -15.73 -24.21 -5.09
C ASP A 17 -16.09 -24.31 -3.61
N PHE A 18 -15.48 -25.25 -2.88
CA PHE A 18 -15.68 -25.37 -1.43
C PHE A 18 -15.32 -24.07 -0.70
N TYR A 19 -14.12 -23.54 -0.92
CA TYR A 19 -13.68 -22.33 -0.23
C TYR A 19 -14.43 -21.07 -0.69
N SER A 20 -14.79 -20.97 -1.97
CA SER A 20 -15.63 -19.89 -2.48
C SER A 20 -16.98 -19.85 -1.76
N ARG A 21 -17.64 -21.00 -1.59
CA ARG A 21 -18.91 -21.11 -0.84
C ARG A 21 -18.74 -20.78 0.64
N GLU A 22 -17.67 -21.26 1.28
CA GLU A 22 -17.39 -20.93 2.68
C GLU A 22 -17.10 -19.44 2.90
N ILE A 23 -16.38 -18.82 1.95
CA ILE A 23 -16.10 -17.39 1.98
C ILE A 23 -17.40 -16.59 1.86
N LEU A 24 -18.25 -16.91 0.88
CA LEU A 24 -19.50 -16.19 0.60
C LEU A 24 -20.41 -16.07 1.83
N LYS A 25 -20.49 -17.11 2.67
CA LYS A 25 -21.30 -17.11 3.89
C LYS A 25 -20.99 -15.94 4.82
N ASN A 26 -19.72 -15.51 4.90
CA ASN A 26 -19.25 -14.50 5.86
C ASN A 26 -18.54 -13.31 5.20
N ALA A 27 -18.43 -13.27 3.87
CA ALA A 27 -17.55 -12.34 3.17
C ALA A 27 -17.92 -10.88 3.42
N ARG A 28 -19.20 -10.52 3.22
CA ARG A 28 -19.66 -9.14 3.36
C ARG A 28 -19.39 -8.59 4.76
N VAL A 29 -19.83 -9.29 5.80
CA VAL A 29 -19.83 -8.78 7.18
C VAL A 29 -18.46 -8.96 7.85
N GLN A 30 -17.88 -10.15 7.75
CA GLN A 30 -16.70 -10.52 8.54
C GLN A 30 -15.37 -10.15 7.86
N PHE A 31 -15.26 -10.37 6.54
CA PHE A 31 -14.00 -10.19 5.83
C PHE A 31 -13.88 -8.79 5.21
N CYS A 32 -14.93 -8.34 4.53
CA CYS A 32 -14.97 -7.06 3.84
C CYS A 32 -15.62 -5.93 4.65
N GLN A 33 -16.07 -6.21 5.89
CA GLN A 33 -16.56 -5.21 6.86
C GLN A 33 -17.72 -4.33 6.34
N GLY A 34 -18.54 -4.87 5.46
CA GLY A 34 -19.67 -4.17 4.84
C GLY A 34 -19.28 -3.11 3.81
N LYS A 35 -17.98 -2.95 3.50
CA LYS A 35 -17.48 -1.96 2.54
C LYS A 35 -17.70 -2.36 1.09
N ILE A 36 -17.89 -3.64 0.81
CA ILE A 36 -18.04 -4.21 -0.53
C ILE A 36 -19.41 -4.87 -0.65
N GLY A 37 -20.08 -4.62 -1.78
CA GLY A 37 -21.40 -5.20 -2.07
C GLY A 37 -21.33 -6.71 -2.25
N GLU A 38 -22.37 -7.41 -1.79
CA GLU A 38 -22.44 -8.88 -1.83
C GLU A 38 -22.39 -9.44 -3.25
N GLN A 39 -23.11 -8.79 -4.18
CA GLN A 39 -23.10 -9.17 -5.59
C GLN A 39 -21.71 -9.08 -6.18
N PHE A 40 -20.99 -7.98 -5.94
CA PHE A 40 -19.61 -7.84 -6.40
C PHE A 40 -18.72 -8.95 -5.85
N ILE A 41 -18.81 -9.28 -4.56
CA ILE A 41 -18.04 -10.38 -3.97
C ILE A 41 -18.36 -11.70 -4.68
N TYR A 42 -19.64 -11.99 -4.91
CA TYR A 42 -20.09 -13.17 -5.63
C TYR A 42 -19.50 -13.24 -7.03
N ASP A 43 -19.66 -12.18 -7.83
CA ASP A 43 -19.14 -12.11 -9.19
C ASP A 43 -17.62 -12.32 -9.21
N THR A 44 -16.89 -11.66 -8.30
CA THR A 44 -15.43 -11.80 -8.24
C THR A 44 -14.94 -13.19 -7.83
N LEU A 45 -15.71 -13.94 -7.05
CA LEU A 45 -15.36 -15.31 -6.67
C LEU A 45 -15.67 -16.32 -7.79
N GLN A 46 -16.67 -16.04 -8.62
CA GLN A 46 -17.03 -16.90 -9.75
C GLN A 46 -16.09 -16.72 -10.95
N GLU A 47 -15.59 -15.50 -11.17
CA GLU A 47 -14.85 -15.17 -12.38
C GLU A 47 -13.32 -15.20 -12.23
N CYS A 48 -12.79 -15.33 -11.01
CA CYS A 48 -11.36 -15.26 -10.79
C CYS A 48 -10.62 -16.56 -11.13
N ASP A 49 -9.39 -16.43 -11.62
CA ASP A 49 -8.54 -17.58 -11.97
C ASP A 49 -7.84 -18.19 -10.75
N TYR A 50 -7.50 -17.36 -9.76
CA TYR A 50 -6.87 -17.80 -8.52
C TYR A 50 -7.56 -17.25 -7.28
N LEU A 51 -7.81 -18.14 -6.32
CA LEU A 51 -8.35 -17.84 -5.01
C LEU A 51 -7.27 -18.02 -3.93
N PHE A 52 -6.98 -16.95 -3.20
CA PHE A 52 -6.12 -16.98 -2.03
C PHE A 52 -6.98 -17.04 -0.78
N VAL A 53 -6.76 -18.03 0.08
CA VAL A 53 -7.52 -18.22 1.32
C VAL A 53 -6.59 -18.08 2.51
N HIS A 54 -6.79 -17.04 3.32
CA HIS A 54 -6.04 -16.84 4.55
C HIS A 54 -6.74 -17.55 5.71
N LYS A 55 -6.07 -18.54 6.31
CA LYS A 55 -6.55 -19.29 7.47
C LYS A 55 -5.76 -18.97 8.72
N PHE A 56 -6.45 -18.97 9.86
CA PHE A 56 -5.87 -18.87 11.20
C PHE A 56 -6.56 -19.87 12.12
N GLU A 57 -5.82 -20.88 12.59
CA GLU A 57 -6.37 -21.93 13.48
C GLU A 57 -7.62 -22.61 12.87
N ASN A 58 -7.55 -22.92 11.58
CA ASN A 58 -8.60 -23.52 10.74
C ASN A 58 -9.76 -22.60 10.33
N ASP A 59 -9.90 -21.41 10.92
CA ASP A 59 -10.88 -20.43 10.48
C ASP A 59 -10.37 -19.61 9.29
N ILE A 60 -11.25 -19.37 8.32
CA ILE A 60 -11.01 -18.38 7.27
C ILE A 60 -11.03 -16.99 7.91
N ARG A 61 -10.00 -16.20 7.64
CA ARG A 61 -9.86 -14.82 8.14
C ARG A 61 -9.81 -13.79 7.03
N GLY A 62 -9.50 -14.19 5.82
CA GLY A 62 -9.47 -13.31 4.67
C GLY A 62 -9.30 -14.09 3.39
N PHE A 63 -9.43 -13.38 2.28
CA PHE A 63 -9.27 -13.96 0.97
C PHE A 63 -8.80 -12.91 -0.04
N ALA A 64 -8.31 -13.36 -1.17
CA ALA A 64 -8.14 -12.52 -2.35
C ALA A 64 -8.54 -13.25 -3.63
N THR A 65 -9.14 -12.53 -4.55
CA THR A 65 -9.48 -13.00 -5.90
C THR A 65 -8.56 -12.35 -6.91
N ILE A 66 -7.90 -13.17 -7.72
CA ILE A 66 -6.86 -12.76 -8.66
C ILE A 66 -7.22 -13.25 -10.05
N TYR A 67 -7.08 -12.37 -11.02
CA TYR A 67 -7.29 -12.67 -12.43
C TYR A 67 -5.95 -12.71 -13.15
N TYR A 68 -5.82 -13.62 -14.11
CA TYR A 68 -4.69 -13.73 -15.01
C TYR A 68 -5.06 -13.13 -16.35
N TYR A 69 -4.36 -12.08 -16.75
CA TYR A 69 -4.62 -11.37 -18.00
C TYR A 69 -3.34 -11.23 -18.82
N SER A 70 -3.52 -10.89 -20.09
CA SER A 70 -2.46 -10.36 -20.95
C SER A 70 -2.84 -8.96 -21.37
N ASP A 71 -1.89 -8.04 -21.35
CA ASP A 71 -2.13 -6.67 -21.82
C ASP A 71 -2.22 -6.61 -23.36
N GLY A 72 -2.50 -5.42 -23.90
CA GLY A 72 -2.62 -5.23 -25.36
C GLY A 72 -1.34 -5.55 -26.14
N GLY A 73 -0.20 -5.70 -25.47
CA GLY A 73 1.07 -6.14 -26.06
C GLY A 73 1.33 -7.64 -25.90
N GLY A 74 0.40 -8.40 -25.31
CA GLY A 74 0.56 -9.83 -25.02
C GLY A 74 1.41 -10.11 -23.78
N THR A 75 1.67 -9.11 -22.94
CA THR A 75 2.47 -9.27 -21.73
C THR A 75 1.58 -9.79 -20.59
N PRO A 76 1.87 -10.96 -20.00
CA PRO A 76 1.05 -11.52 -18.94
C PRO A 76 1.21 -10.77 -17.61
N TYR A 77 0.11 -10.60 -16.89
CA TYR A 77 0.07 -9.96 -15.58
C TYR A 77 -1.03 -10.55 -14.68
N LEU A 78 -0.83 -10.45 -13.37
CA LEU A 78 -1.88 -10.75 -12.39
C LEU A 78 -2.61 -9.47 -11.99
N TYR A 79 -3.94 -9.51 -11.99
CA TYR A 79 -4.79 -8.44 -11.49
C TYR A 79 -5.43 -8.85 -10.16
N ILE A 80 -5.12 -8.08 -9.12
CA ILE A 80 -5.78 -8.21 -7.82
C ILE A 80 -7.12 -7.50 -7.89
N ASN A 81 -8.22 -8.24 -7.94
CA ASN A 81 -9.55 -7.65 -8.02
C ASN A 81 -10.12 -7.32 -6.64
N LEU A 82 -10.07 -8.29 -5.72
CA LEU A 82 -10.54 -8.10 -4.35
C LEU A 82 -9.54 -8.68 -3.36
N ILE A 83 -9.25 -7.94 -2.29
CA ILE A 83 -8.58 -8.45 -1.09
C ILE A 83 -9.39 -8.01 0.12
N CYS A 84 -9.86 -8.98 0.89
CA CYS A 84 -10.54 -8.73 2.16
C CYS A 84 -9.85 -9.50 3.29
N ASN A 85 -9.73 -8.86 4.45
CA ASN A 85 -9.17 -9.50 5.63
C ASN A 85 -9.84 -8.96 6.90
N SER A 86 -10.27 -9.87 7.76
CA SER A 86 -10.90 -9.55 9.05
C SER A 86 -9.92 -8.82 9.98
N ILE A 87 -10.46 -7.90 10.80
CA ILE A 87 -9.68 -7.18 11.80
C ILE A 87 -9.44 -8.08 13.00
N PHE A 88 -8.18 -8.18 13.43
CA PHE A 88 -7.87 -8.77 14.73
C PHE A 88 -8.19 -7.77 15.85
N HIS A 89 -9.20 -8.05 16.68
CA HIS A 89 -9.45 -7.26 17.88
C HIS A 89 -8.29 -7.39 18.88
N SER A 90 -7.76 -6.26 19.34
CA SER A 90 -6.59 -6.15 20.22
C SER A 90 -6.72 -6.94 21.54
N MET A 91 -7.90 -7.19 22.09
CA MET A 91 -8.02 -8.02 23.31
C MET A 91 -7.72 -9.50 23.08
N LYS A 92 -8.11 -10.07 21.92
CA LYS A 92 -7.77 -11.47 21.56
C LYS A 92 -6.27 -11.65 21.27
N THR A 93 -5.51 -10.56 21.16
CA THR A 93 -4.11 -10.57 20.71
C THR A 93 -3.06 -10.82 21.80
N ARG A 94 -3.42 -10.72 23.08
CA ARG A 94 -2.48 -10.96 24.20
C ARG A 94 -2.24 -12.43 24.50
N ALA A 95 -3.20 -13.30 24.20
CA ALA A 95 -3.09 -14.75 24.45
C ALA A 95 -2.23 -15.48 23.40
N ASN A 96 -2.12 -14.95 22.17
CA ASN A 96 -1.48 -15.62 21.03
C ASN A 96 -0.25 -14.83 20.52
N GLN A 97 0.70 -14.51 21.40
CA GLN A 97 1.92 -13.75 21.03
C GLN A 97 2.86 -14.52 20.09
N ASP A 98 2.86 -15.86 20.14
CA ASP A 98 3.76 -16.71 19.34
C ASP A 98 3.23 -17.09 17.94
N LEU A 99 1.97 -16.76 17.63
CA LEU A 99 1.40 -17.08 16.31
C LEU A 99 1.68 -15.94 15.32
N ARG A 100 2.60 -16.21 14.38
CA ARG A 100 2.98 -15.30 13.29
C ARG A 100 1.73 -14.89 12.50
N ARG A 101 1.35 -13.62 12.59
CA ARG A 101 0.16 -13.08 11.91
C ARG A 101 0.46 -12.83 10.44
N ILE A 102 -0.33 -13.45 9.59
CA ILE A 102 -0.41 -13.12 8.17
C ILE A 102 -1.53 -12.07 8.02
N GLY A 103 -1.24 -11.00 7.28
CA GLY A 103 -2.20 -9.95 6.96
C GLY A 103 -2.27 -9.72 5.46
N GLY A 104 -3.03 -8.73 5.01
CA GLY A 104 -3.16 -8.40 3.57
C GLY A 104 -1.80 -8.20 2.87
N LYS A 105 -0.79 -7.69 3.57
CA LYS A 105 0.59 -7.60 3.05
C LYS A 105 1.16 -8.95 2.64
N ALA A 106 0.96 -9.98 3.45
CA ALA A 106 1.50 -11.31 3.17
C ALA A 106 0.75 -11.99 2.02
N ILE A 107 -0.56 -11.76 1.88
CA ILE A 107 -1.32 -12.17 0.68
C ILE A 107 -0.72 -11.51 -0.57
N ILE A 108 -0.48 -10.20 -0.54
CA ILE A 108 0.13 -9.47 -1.66
C ILE A 108 1.54 -10.01 -1.99
N GLU A 109 2.35 -10.30 -0.96
CA GLU A 109 3.68 -10.91 -1.17
C GLU A 109 3.59 -12.28 -1.86
N LEU A 110 2.58 -13.10 -1.53
CA LEU A 110 2.35 -14.38 -2.18
C LEU A 110 1.81 -14.22 -3.60
N VAL A 111 0.96 -13.22 -3.87
CA VAL A 111 0.53 -12.90 -5.25
C VAL A 111 1.74 -12.51 -6.10
N ILE A 112 2.66 -11.70 -5.55
CA ILE A 112 3.90 -11.33 -6.24
C ILE A 112 4.77 -12.58 -6.51
N GLN A 113 4.87 -13.50 -5.55
CA GLN A 113 5.60 -14.75 -5.74
C GLN A 113 4.96 -15.64 -6.82
N LEU A 114 3.64 -15.80 -6.79
CA LEU A 114 2.90 -16.53 -7.82
C LEU A 114 3.14 -15.91 -9.19
N ALA A 115 3.02 -14.58 -9.32
CA ALA A 115 3.27 -13.86 -10.56
C ALA A 115 4.69 -14.12 -11.11
N GLN A 116 5.70 -14.19 -10.23
CA GLN A 116 7.06 -14.54 -10.63
C GLN A 116 7.18 -15.99 -11.09
N GLN A 117 6.50 -16.92 -10.43
CA GLN A 117 6.52 -18.34 -10.76
C GLN A 117 5.90 -18.64 -12.12
N ILE A 118 4.79 -17.98 -12.44
CA ILE A 118 4.07 -18.17 -13.71
C ILE A 118 4.57 -17.24 -14.84
N GLY A 119 5.65 -16.47 -14.60
CA GLY A 119 6.30 -15.67 -15.62
C GLY A 119 5.58 -14.37 -16.01
N CYS A 120 4.74 -13.80 -15.13
CA CYS A 120 4.16 -12.48 -15.34
C CYS A 120 5.25 -11.39 -15.29
N SER A 121 5.01 -10.27 -15.97
CA SER A 121 5.91 -9.10 -15.89
C SER A 121 5.56 -8.14 -14.76
N TYR A 122 4.30 -8.11 -14.34
CA TYR A 122 3.85 -7.22 -13.28
C TYR A 122 2.58 -7.72 -12.57
N VAL A 123 2.27 -7.09 -11.43
CA VAL A 123 0.99 -7.24 -10.72
C VAL A 123 0.26 -5.91 -10.73
N LYS A 124 -1.02 -5.90 -11.06
CA LYS A 124 -1.89 -4.71 -11.16
C LYS A 124 -3.02 -4.78 -10.14
N LEU A 125 -3.46 -3.62 -9.65
CA LEU A 125 -4.67 -3.47 -8.83
C LEU A 125 -5.31 -2.10 -9.06
N SER A 126 -6.56 -1.93 -8.66
CA SER A 126 -7.22 -0.61 -8.61
C SER A 126 -7.37 -0.16 -7.16
N ALA A 127 -6.81 1.01 -6.82
CA ALA A 127 -6.75 1.50 -5.45
C ALA A 127 -7.63 2.75 -5.28
N ILE A 128 -8.62 2.66 -4.38
CA ILE A 128 -9.34 3.82 -3.88
C ILE A 128 -8.43 4.70 -3.02
N ASP A 129 -8.81 5.96 -2.84
CA ASP A 129 -8.00 6.97 -2.17
C ASP A 129 -7.47 6.53 -0.79
N GLU A 130 -8.31 5.93 0.06
CA GLU A 130 -7.98 5.44 1.40
C GLU A 130 -6.76 4.49 1.42
N VAL A 131 -6.59 3.69 0.36
CA VAL A 131 -5.62 2.59 0.31
C VAL A 131 -4.43 2.87 -0.61
N ILE A 132 -4.46 3.95 -1.41
CA ILE A 132 -3.33 4.38 -2.25
C ILE A 132 -2.02 4.47 -1.42
N PRO A 133 -1.98 5.13 -0.25
CA PRO A 133 -0.74 5.22 0.52
C PRO A 133 -0.21 3.87 1.02
N TYR A 134 -1.12 2.93 1.29
CA TYR A 134 -0.77 1.59 1.72
C TYR A 134 -0.08 0.82 0.58
N TYR A 135 -0.69 0.75 -0.60
CA TYR A 135 -0.11 0.05 -1.76
C TYR A 135 1.16 0.71 -2.26
N TYR A 136 1.24 2.04 -2.25
CA TYR A 136 2.46 2.77 -2.63
C TYR A 136 3.66 2.39 -1.73
N LYS A 137 3.42 2.24 -0.42
CA LYS A 137 4.44 1.79 0.55
C LYS A 137 4.89 0.35 0.30
N LEU A 138 4.02 -0.50 -0.22
CA LEU A 138 4.36 -1.88 -0.62
C LEU A 138 5.14 -1.94 -1.93
N GLY A 139 5.25 -0.83 -2.65
CA GLY A 139 6.04 -0.71 -3.87
C GLY A 139 5.23 -0.66 -5.15
N PHE A 140 3.90 -0.61 -5.06
CA PHE A 140 3.07 -0.29 -6.22
C PHE A 140 3.31 1.17 -6.64
N ARG A 141 3.23 1.43 -7.93
CA ARG A 141 3.41 2.75 -8.56
C ARG A 141 2.26 3.04 -9.49
N PHE A 142 2.05 4.32 -9.80
CA PHE A 142 1.05 4.71 -10.79
C PHE A 142 1.50 4.26 -12.19
N LEU A 143 0.56 3.85 -13.04
CA LEU A 143 0.81 3.25 -14.35
C LEU A 143 1.83 4.02 -15.20
N ASN A 144 1.67 5.34 -15.29
CA ASN A 144 2.54 6.22 -16.07
C ASN A 144 3.59 6.94 -15.23
N ALA A 145 3.93 6.46 -14.03
CA ALA A 145 5.08 6.96 -13.28
C ALA A 145 6.34 6.27 -13.83
N PRO A 146 7.18 6.94 -14.64
CA PRO A 146 8.43 6.34 -15.09
C PRO A 146 9.31 6.10 -13.87
N LEU A 147 10.14 5.05 -13.92
CA LEU A 147 11.18 4.71 -12.93
C LEU A 147 12.34 5.73 -12.88
N ASN A 148 12.03 7.01 -13.04
CA ASN A 148 12.98 8.12 -12.96
C ASN A 148 12.86 8.73 -11.56
N SER A 149 13.99 8.86 -10.86
CA SER A 149 14.08 9.27 -9.45
C SER A 149 13.32 10.57 -9.11
N GLU A 150 13.26 11.52 -10.03
CA GLU A 150 12.55 12.79 -9.83
C GLU A 150 11.03 12.66 -9.88
N ILE A 151 10.50 11.84 -10.81
CA ILE A 151 9.05 11.65 -10.95
C ILE A 151 8.53 10.81 -9.78
N ASP A 152 9.34 9.84 -9.32
CA ASP A 152 9.07 9.03 -8.14
C ASP A 152 9.07 9.87 -6.85
N SER A 153 9.98 10.86 -6.73
CA SER A 153 9.97 11.79 -5.59
C SER A 153 8.73 12.68 -5.57
N LYS A 154 8.19 13.09 -6.73
CA LYS A 154 6.96 13.88 -6.82
C LYS A 154 5.73 13.02 -6.50
N ALA A 155 5.67 11.79 -7.01
CA ALA A 155 4.63 10.83 -6.67
C ALA A 155 4.61 10.57 -5.16
N GLU A 156 5.79 10.34 -4.57
CA GLU A 156 5.91 10.11 -3.13
C GLU A 156 5.46 11.33 -2.32
N GLY A 157 5.79 12.54 -2.75
CA GLY A 157 5.31 13.78 -2.12
C GLY A 157 3.79 13.91 -2.15
N LEU A 158 3.16 13.59 -3.29
CA LEU A 158 1.70 13.61 -3.43
C LEU A 158 1.02 12.57 -2.54
N VAL A 159 1.52 11.34 -2.51
CA VAL A 159 0.97 10.25 -1.68
C VAL A 159 1.15 10.53 -0.19
N ARG A 160 2.28 11.13 0.23
CA ARG A 160 2.47 11.57 1.62
C ARG A 160 1.50 12.69 2.00
N GLY A 161 1.26 13.64 1.09
CA GLY A 161 0.27 14.70 1.26
C GLY A 161 -1.14 14.13 1.41
N LEU A 162 -1.53 13.21 0.52
CA LEU A 162 -2.82 12.51 0.57
C LEU A 162 -3.04 11.82 1.91
N ARG A 163 -2.04 11.06 2.38
CA ARG A 163 -2.11 10.38 3.69
C ARG A 163 -2.28 11.37 4.85
N THR A 164 -1.62 12.52 4.78
CA THR A 164 -1.72 13.53 5.84
C THR A 164 -3.12 14.15 5.87
N ALA A 165 -3.67 14.48 4.70
CA ALA A 165 -5.02 15.00 4.57
C ALA A 165 -6.08 14.00 5.06
N GLN A 166 -5.90 12.70 4.75
CA GLN A 166 -6.76 11.62 5.25
C GLN A 166 -6.71 11.49 6.78
N GLN A 167 -5.53 11.64 7.38
CA GLN A 167 -5.41 11.57 8.85
C GLN A 167 -6.04 12.77 9.57
N GLN A 168 -6.24 13.87 8.85
CA GLN A 168 -6.83 15.11 9.36
C GLN A 168 -8.27 15.29 8.89
N ASP A 169 -8.84 14.31 8.19
CA ASP A 169 -10.18 14.34 7.59
C ASP A 169 -10.47 15.62 6.75
N LEU A 170 -9.45 16.11 6.04
CA LEU A 170 -9.54 17.32 5.20
C LEU A 170 -10.01 16.98 3.79
N THR A 171 -11.32 16.81 3.61
CA THR A 171 -11.93 16.40 2.33
C THR A 171 -11.51 17.24 1.11
N PRO A 172 -11.41 18.59 1.16
CA PRO A 172 -10.99 19.37 -0.01
C PRO A 172 -9.52 19.13 -0.38
N GLU A 173 -8.67 18.85 0.61
CA GLU A 173 -7.27 18.56 0.36
C GLU A 173 -7.08 17.16 -0.22
N ILE A 174 -7.85 16.18 0.25
CA ILE A 174 -7.89 14.82 -0.32
C ILE A 174 -8.24 14.92 -1.80
N GLU A 175 -9.33 15.62 -2.13
CA GLU A 175 -9.79 15.80 -3.51
C GLU A 175 -8.72 16.49 -4.39
N ASN A 176 -8.09 17.55 -3.89
CA ASN A 176 -7.04 18.26 -4.61
C ASN A 176 -5.81 17.38 -4.85
N LYS A 177 -5.37 16.60 -3.85
CA LYS A 177 -4.24 15.66 -4.01
C LYS A 177 -4.58 14.55 -5.00
N MET A 178 -5.79 14.00 -4.94
CA MET A 178 -6.28 13.01 -5.90
C MET A 178 -6.29 13.57 -7.32
N LYS A 179 -6.84 14.77 -7.51
CA LYS A 179 -6.83 15.46 -8.81
C LYS A 179 -5.40 15.65 -9.35
N GLN A 180 -4.45 16.04 -8.50
CA GLN A 180 -3.05 16.17 -8.91
C GLN A 180 -2.42 14.84 -9.34
N ILE A 181 -2.75 13.74 -8.65
CA ILE A 181 -2.31 12.38 -9.03
C ILE A 181 -2.91 12.01 -10.38
N ILE A 182 -4.22 12.18 -10.56
CA ILE A 182 -4.94 11.83 -11.79
C ILE A 182 -4.39 12.63 -12.98
N THR A 183 -4.33 13.97 -12.88
CA THR A 183 -3.83 14.81 -13.97
C THR A 183 -2.41 14.44 -14.40
N ARG A 184 -1.56 14.07 -13.44
CA ARG A 184 -0.13 13.85 -13.70
C ARG A 184 0.16 12.46 -14.25
N TYR A 185 -0.51 11.44 -13.72
CA TYR A 185 -0.20 10.04 -14.01
C TYR A 185 -1.25 9.36 -14.88
N TYR A 186 -2.37 10.03 -15.16
CA TYR A 186 -3.47 9.53 -15.99
C TYR A 186 -3.99 10.65 -16.91
N PRO A 187 -3.12 11.24 -17.77
CA PRO A 187 -3.44 12.45 -18.53
C PRO A 187 -4.63 12.28 -19.49
N GLY A 188 -4.90 11.04 -19.95
CA GLY A 188 -6.06 10.74 -20.79
C GLY A 188 -7.41 10.78 -20.05
N TYR A 189 -7.42 10.66 -18.72
CA TYR A 189 -8.64 10.59 -17.92
C TYR A 189 -9.35 11.95 -17.80
N LEU A 190 -8.59 13.04 -17.77
CA LEU A 190 -9.10 14.40 -17.69
C LEU A 190 -9.01 15.14 -19.03
N SER A 191 -8.94 14.44 -20.17
CA SER A 191 -8.98 15.07 -21.50
C SER A 191 -10.37 15.67 -21.79
N GLU A 192 -10.45 16.70 -22.64
CA GLU A 192 -11.73 17.40 -22.97
C GLU A 192 -12.85 16.43 -23.41
N GLY A 193 -12.52 15.39 -24.18
CA GLY A 193 -13.48 14.37 -24.62
C GLY A 193 -14.08 13.56 -23.46
N THR A 194 -13.25 13.13 -22.51
CA THR A 194 -13.68 12.45 -21.28
C THR A 194 -14.39 13.41 -20.30
N GLN A 195 -13.97 14.67 -20.22
CA GLN A 195 -14.62 15.66 -19.36
C GLN A 195 -16.05 15.98 -19.81
N GLY A 196 -16.32 15.95 -21.12
CA GLY A 196 -17.68 16.10 -21.66
C GLY A 196 -18.62 14.95 -21.28
N MET A 197 -18.08 13.75 -21.05
CA MET A 197 -18.85 12.60 -20.53
C MET A 197 -19.02 12.66 -19.01
N LEU A 198 -17.96 12.99 -18.28
CA LEU A 198 -17.97 13.10 -16.82
C LEU A 198 -18.82 14.27 -16.31
N GLY A 199 -18.94 15.35 -17.08
CA GLY A 199 -19.78 16.50 -16.74
C GLY A 199 -21.29 16.25 -16.77
N LYS A 200 -21.73 15.09 -17.30
CA LYS A 200 -23.15 14.67 -17.31
C LYS A 200 -23.56 13.92 -16.05
N ILE A 201 -22.59 13.46 -15.25
CA ILE A 201 -22.81 12.75 -13.98
C ILE A 201 -22.83 13.79 -12.86
N SER A 202 -23.87 13.82 -12.02
CA SER A 202 -23.90 14.75 -10.87
C SER A 202 -22.85 14.33 -9.84
N GLY A 203 -21.89 15.22 -9.52
CA GLY A 203 -20.82 14.93 -8.56
C GLY A 203 -19.48 15.57 -8.92
N SER A 204 -18.42 15.22 -8.18
CA SER A 204 -17.05 15.63 -8.51
C SER A 204 -16.58 14.94 -9.80
N ARG A 205 -15.81 15.65 -10.63
CA ARG A 205 -15.26 15.12 -11.90
C ARG A 205 -14.32 13.93 -11.71
N ILE A 206 -13.94 13.62 -10.47
CA ILE A 206 -13.08 12.48 -10.12
C ILE A 206 -13.83 11.37 -9.38
N ALA A 207 -15.14 11.51 -9.15
CA ALA A 207 -15.95 10.58 -8.36
C ALA A 207 -15.79 9.12 -8.85
N THR A 208 -15.84 8.91 -10.17
CA THR A 208 -15.68 7.57 -10.77
C THR A 208 -14.31 6.94 -10.45
N MET A 209 -13.20 7.70 -10.40
CA MET A 209 -11.91 7.12 -9.96
C MET A 209 -11.77 7.00 -8.45
N GLN A 210 -12.54 7.76 -7.68
CA GLN A 210 -12.58 7.59 -6.23
C GLN A 210 -13.35 6.32 -5.86
N GLU A 211 -14.40 6.00 -6.62
CA GLU A 211 -15.24 4.81 -6.46
C GLU A 211 -14.57 3.56 -7.05
N ASP A 212 -14.18 3.60 -8.34
CA ASP A 212 -13.59 2.44 -9.05
C ASP A 212 -12.10 2.25 -8.73
N GLY A 213 -11.46 3.26 -8.17
CA GLY A 213 -10.04 3.27 -7.84
C GLY A 213 -9.12 3.63 -9.00
N ILE A 214 -7.89 4.00 -8.65
CA ILE A 214 -6.83 4.34 -9.60
C ILE A 214 -5.94 3.10 -9.83
N PRO A 215 -5.63 2.72 -11.08
CA PRO A 215 -4.84 1.53 -11.37
C PRO A 215 -3.38 1.74 -10.99
N MET A 216 -2.84 0.87 -10.12
CA MET A 216 -1.45 0.86 -9.70
C MET A 216 -0.78 -0.47 -10.08
N ILE A 217 0.53 -0.42 -10.35
CA ILE A 217 1.33 -1.57 -10.80
C ILE A 217 2.52 -1.81 -9.89
N TYR A 218 2.80 -3.08 -9.61
CA TYR A 218 4.06 -3.58 -9.08
C TYR A 218 4.83 -4.24 -10.22
N ASP A 219 5.88 -3.56 -10.71
CA ASP A 219 6.81 -4.12 -11.70
C ASP A 219 7.73 -5.15 -11.04
N LEU A 220 7.78 -6.37 -11.61
CA LEU A 220 8.58 -7.49 -11.11
C LEU A 220 10.05 -7.42 -11.57
N HIS A 221 10.33 -6.71 -12.67
CA HIS A 221 11.66 -6.59 -13.28
C HIS A 221 12.38 -5.29 -12.90
N ALA A 222 11.65 -4.30 -12.38
CA ALA A 222 12.24 -3.06 -11.91
C ALA A 222 13.34 -3.31 -10.87
N GLN A 223 14.58 -2.95 -11.20
CA GLN A 223 15.67 -2.88 -10.23
C GLN A 223 15.41 -1.74 -9.25
N ARG A 224 14.75 -2.06 -8.14
CA ARG A 224 14.53 -1.10 -7.06
C ARG A 224 15.88 -0.81 -6.42
N THR A 225 16.48 0.31 -6.79
CA THR A 225 17.58 0.96 -6.06
C THR A 225 17.08 1.57 -4.74
N GLY A 226 16.33 0.77 -3.97
CA GLY A 226 15.96 1.06 -2.60
C GLY A 226 17.16 0.80 -1.71
N GLY A 227 18.07 1.77 -1.64
CA GLY A 227 19.26 1.71 -0.82
C GLY A 227 18.94 1.25 0.60
N LYS A 228 19.45 0.07 0.98
CA LYS A 228 19.76 -0.19 2.39
C LYS A 228 20.69 0.96 2.80
N LYS A 229 20.15 1.99 3.47
CA LYS A 229 20.97 2.91 4.24
C LYS A 229 21.68 2.04 5.26
N ARG A 230 22.90 1.60 4.94
CA ARG A 230 23.85 1.06 5.91
C ARG A 230 23.81 2.05 7.04
N LYS A 231 23.36 1.63 8.22
CA LYS A 231 23.44 2.44 9.44
C LYS A 231 24.92 2.77 9.61
N THR A 232 25.35 3.92 9.13
CA THR A 232 26.65 4.48 9.48
C THR A 232 26.55 4.70 10.97
N ARG A 233 27.15 3.80 11.75
CA ARG A 233 27.35 3.97 13.19
C ARG A 233 27.90 5.37 13.36
N LYS A 234 27.09 6.30 13.87
CA LYS A 234 27.57 7.60 14.34
C LYS A 234 28.65 7.26 15.37
N ARG A 235 29.92 7.36 14.98
CA ARG A 235 31.04 7.34 15.92
C ARG A 235 30.72 8.43 16.93
N ARG A 236 30.34 8.02 18.15
CA ARG A 236 30.27 8.92 19.30
C ARG A 236 31.66 9.55 19.41
N ARG A 237 31.82 10.77 18.92
CA ARG A 237 32.99 11.60 19.21
C ARG A 237 32.96 11.79 20.73
N ASN A 238 33.84 11.08 21.43
CA ASN A 238 34.12 11.32 22.84
C ASN A 238 34.46 12.82 22.99
N LYS A 239 33.51 13.59 23.52
CA LYS A 239 33.78 14.94 24.02
C LYS A 239 34.73 14.78 25.20
N ARG A 240 36.05 14.80 24.93
CA ARG A 240 37.05 15.06 25.97
C ARG A 240 36.68 16.40 26.60
N LYS A 241 36.25 16.37 27.86
CA LYS A 241 36.06 17.54 28.72
C LYS A 241 37.37 18.34 28.68
N LYS A 242 37.37 19.51 28.03
CA LYS A 242 38.42 20.51 28.20
C LYS A 242 38.30 21.04 29.63
N THR A 243 39.17 20.56 30.51
CA THR A 243 39.46 21.17 31.80
C THR A 243 39.92 22.61 31.57
N ILE A 244 39.08 23.57 31.91
CA ILE A 244 39.43 24.99 31.97
C ILE A 244 40.41 25.15 33.14
N LYS A 245 41.71 25.25 32.85
CA LYS A 245 42.70 25.70 33.84
C LYS A 245 42.44 27.18 34.13
N ARG A 246 41.83 27.45 35.30
CA ARG A 246 41.75 28.79 35.91
C ARG A 246 43.18 29.34 36.09
N LYS A 247 43.55 30.36 35.31
CA LYS A 247 44.73 31.19 35.60
C LYS A 247 44.31 32.25 36.61
N SER A 248 44.80 32.11 37.84
CA SER A 248 44.76 33.13 38.89
C SER A 248 45.58 34.35 38.48
N ARG A 249 44.94 35.51 38.30
CA ARG A 249 45.63 36.80 38.29
C ARG A 249 45.49 37.43 39.68
N LYS A 250 46.58 37.37 40.45
CA LYS A 250 46.81 38.16 41.66
C LYS A 250 46.71 39.65 41.31
N GLN A 251 45.73 40.35 41.88
CA GLN A 251 45.78 41.80 42.03
C GLN A 251 46.41 42.10 43.39
N ASN A 252 47.67 42.57 43.38
CA ASN A 252 48.25 43.23 44.53
C ASN A 252 47.76 44.68 44.55
N LYS A 253 47.08 45.05 45.63
CA LYS A 253 46.77 46.44 46.01
C LYS A 253 47.99 47.09 46.66
N SER A 254 47.95 48.43 46.67
CA SER A 254 48.65 49.36 47.57
C SER A 254 50.02 49.81 47.02
N ILE A 255 50.41 51.09 46.94
CA ILE A 255 50.33 52.28 47.84
C ILE A 255 50.62 53.53 46.96
N ARG A 256 49.79 54.60 46.97
CA ARG A 256 50.03 55.94 47.61
C ARG A 256 51.35 56.61 47.14
N ARG A 257 51.40 57.82 46.58
CA ARG A 257 51.00 59.13 47.14
C ARG A 257 51.28 60.26 46.10
N ARG A 258 50.57 61.39 46.26
CA ARG A 258 50.94 62.82 46.10
C ARG A 258 52.25 63.10 45.35
N LYS A 259 52.32 64.05 44.41
CA LYS A 259 51.73 65.39 44.36
C LYS A 259 51.79 65.86 42.91
#